data_AF-A0A1L8QSZ4-F1
#
_entry.id   AF-A0A1L8QSZ4-F1
#
_cell.length_a   1.000
_cell.length_b   1.000
_cell.length_c   1.000
_cell.angle_alpha   90.00
_cell.angle_beta   90.00
_cell.angle_gamma   90.00
#
_symmetry.space_group_name_H-M   'P 1'
#
loop_
_entity.id
_entity.type
_entity.pdbx_description
1 polymer ?
#
loop_
_entity_poly.entity_id
_entity_poly.type
_entity_poly.pdbx_seq_one_letter_code
_entity_poly.pdbx_strand_id
1 'polypeptide(L)'
;MNEILIATPIIGAVILASTQMIKQVVRDNKWLPIVNVLVGIGIGVVYALTIVNGEVAVYAWAGAISGLGAGGFYDLQANIKGLNNQRKSTNLIEQGKGEQDAQGGE
;
A
#
# COMPACT_ATOMS: atom_id res chain seq x y z
N MET A 1 -10.93 23.84 -16.61
CA MET A 1 -11.50 22.47 -16.67
C MET A 1 -10.68 21.53 -17.57
N ASN A 2 -10.11 22.02 -18.67
CA ASN A 2 -9.32 21.20 -19.59
C ASN A 2 -7.94 20.80 -19.05
N GLU A 3 -7.25 21.66 -18.27
CA GLU A 3 -5.91 21.32 -17.75
C GLU A 3 -5.92 20.23 -16.67
N ILE A 4 -6.98 20.17 -15.85
CA ILE A 4 -7.11 19.18 -14.77
C ILE A 4 -7.24 17.76 -15.35
N LEU A 5 -7.99 17.59 -16.43
CA LEU A 5 -8.19 16.29 -17.09
C LEU A 5 -6.90 15.73 -17.71
N ILE A 6 -6.01 16.61 -18.19
CA ILE A 6 -4.73 16.23 -18.81
C ILE A 6 -3.67 15.97 -17.73
N ALA A 7 -3.71 16.72 -16.63
CA ALA A 7 -2.77 16.58 -15.52
C ALA A 7 -2.95 15.28 -14.72
N THR A 8 -4.18 14.77 -14.65
CA THR A 8 -4.55 13.60 -13.83
C THR A 8 -3.74 12.32 -14.13
N PRO A 9 -3.61 11.85 -15.38
CA PRO A 9 -2.80 10.67 -15.69
C PRO A 9 -1.30 10.88 -15.45
N ILE A 10 -0.80 12.11 -15.62
CA ILE A 10 0.61 12.46 -15.41
C ILE A 10 0.95 12.36 -13.91
N ILE A 11 0.11 12.91 -13.05
CA ILE A 11 0.24 12.77 -11.59
C ILE A 11 0.18 11.29 -11.18
N GLY A 12 -0.76 10.54 -11.75
CA GLY A 12 -0.90 9.10 -11.48
C GLY A 12 0.37 8.30 -11.81
N ALA A 13 1.00 8.58 -12.95
CA ALA A 13 2.25 7.94 -13.35
C ALA A 13 3.43 8.30 -12.41
N VAL A 14 3.51 9.56 -11.98
CA VAL A 14 4.57 10.03 -11.06
C VAL A 14 4.42 9.41 -9.67
N ILE A 15 3.19 9.27 -9.18
CA ILE A 15 2.90 8.58 -7.91
C ILE A 15 3.32 7.11 -7.98
N LEU A 16 2.97 6.41 -9.06
CA LEU A 16 3.32 5.00 -9.25
C LEU A 16 4.84 4.80 -9.37
N ALA A 17 5.52 5.66 -10.14
CA ALA A 17 6.97 5.62 -10.32
C ALA A 17 7.71 5.92 -9.00
N SER A 18 7.25 6.91 -8.24
CA SER A 18 7.82 7.25 -6.92
C SER A 18 7.65 6.09 -5.93
N THR A 19 6.48 5.44 -5.94
CA THR A 19 6.19 4.27 -5.10
C THR A 19 7.12 3.09 -5.40
N GLN A 20 7.36 2.80 -6.68
CA GLN A 20 8.27 1.74 -7.12
C GLN A 20 9.74 2.06 -6.75
N MET A 21 10.14 3.32 -6.86
CA MET A 21 11.50 3.76 -6.57
C MET A 21 11.82 3.67 -5.07
N ILE A 22 10.88 4.03 -4.18
CA ILE A 22 11.13 3.97 -2.74
C ILE A 22 11.26 2.51 -2.26
N LYS A 23 10.52 1.57 -2.87
CA LYS A 23 10.67 0.13 -2.61
C LYS A 23 12.06 -0.42 -2.95
N GLN A 24 12.77 0.20 -3.89
CA GLN A 24 14.16 -0.19 -4.22
C GLN A 24 15.19 0.41 -3.26
N VAL A 25 14.91 1.58 -2.68
CA VAL A 25 15.88 2.34 -1.87
C VAL A 25 15.83 1.95 -0.40
N VAL A 26 14.65 1.64 0.15
CA VAL A 26 14.49 1.36 1.58
C VAL A 26 14.42 -0.14 1.80
N ARG A 27 15.52 -0.73 2.27
CA ARG A 27 15.65 -2.17 2.56
C ARG A 27 15.06 -2.56 3.93
N ASP A 28 14.81 -1.57 4.80
CA ASP A 28 14.23 -1.74 6.13
C ASP A 28 12.74 -1.33 6.18
N ASN A 29 11.86 -2.33 6.29
CA ASN A 29 10.40 -2.18 6.24
C ASN A 29 9.79 -1.29 7.34
N LYS A 30 10.53 -0.94 8.41
CA LYS A 30 10.03 -0.09 9.50
C LYS A 30 9.93 1.39 9.15
N TRP A 31 10.78 1.88 8.25
CA TRP A 31 10.85 3.31 7.90
C TRP A 31 10.18 3.63 6.56
N LEU A 32 9.91 2.60 5.76
CA LEU A 32 9.20 2.68 4.47
C LEU A 32 7.91 3.52 4.50
N PRO A 33 7.02 3.36 5.49
CA PRO A 33 5.79 4.15 5.55
C PRO A 33 6.05 5.64 5.77
N ILE A 34 6.99 5.97 6.68
CA ILE A 34 7.31 7.36 7.03
C ILE A 34 8.00 8.06 5.86
N VAL A 35 8.94 7.38 5.21
CA VAL A 35 9.65 7.90 4.04
C VAL A 35 8.68 8.12 2.88
N ASN A 36 7.76 7.18 2.62
CA ASN A 36 6.77 7.36 1.57
C ASN A 36 5.84 8.55 1.82
N VAL A 37 5.45 8.80 3.06
CA VAL A 37 4.62 9.96 3.40
C VAL A 37 5.38 11.25 3.18
N LEU A 38 6.64 11.33 3.63
CA LEU A 38 7.47 12.53 3.43
C LEU A 38 7.72 12.80 1.95
N VAL A 39 7.98 11.77 1.16
CA VAL A 39 8.15 11.90 -0.29
C VAL A 39 6.83 12.30 -0.96
N GLY A 40 5.71 11.69 -0.58
CA GLY A 40 4.39 12.05 -1.07
C GLY A 40 4.04 13.51 -0.79
N ILE A 41 4.26 13.99 0.44
CA ILE A 41 4.09 15.40 0.82
C ILE A 41 4.99 16.30 -0.02
N GLY A 42 6.28 15.96 -0.15
CA GLY A 42 7.23 16.75 -0.93
C GLY A 42 6.80 16.90 -2.39
N ILE A 43 6.39 15.81 -3.02
CA ILE A 43 5.88 15.83 -4.41
C ILE A 43 4.60 16.65 -4.50
N GLY A 44 3.66 16.49 -3.56
CA GLY A 44 2.42 17.26 -3.52
C GLY A 44 2.64 18.77 -3.39
N VAL A 45 3.58 19.18 -2.52
CA VAL A 45 3.97 20.58 -2.35
C VAL A 45 4.63 21.14 -3.62
N VAL A 46 5.60 20.43 -4.20
CA VAL A 46 6.27 20.86 -5.44
C VAL A 46 5.27 20.96 -6.59
N TYR A 47 4.33 20.03 -6.69
CA TYR A 47 3.29 20.02 -7.71
C TYR A 47 2.33 21.21 -7.57
N ALA A 48 1.92 21.53 -6.34
CA ALA A 48 1.07 22.68 -6.05
C ALA A 48 1.75 24.01 -6.41
N LEU A 49 3.04 24.14 -6.10
CA LEU A 49 3.79 25.38 -6.30
C LEU A 49 4.23 25.60 -7.76
N THR A 50 4.48 24.53 -8.53
CA THR A 50 5.07 24.66 -9.87
C THR A 50 4.08 24.43 -11.01
N ILE A 51 3.11 23.53 -10.87
CA ILE A 51 2.21 23.14 -11.96
C ILE A 51 0.85 23.82 -11.81
N VAL A 52 0.17 23.59 -10.69
CA VAL A 52 -1.22 24.03 -10.53
C VAL A 52 -1.33 25.44 -9.94
N ASN A 53 -0.29 25.93 -9.25
CA ASN A 53 -0.36 27.14 -8.42
C ASN A 53 -1.59 27.12 -7.49
N GLY A 54 -1.88 25.93 -6.96
CA GLY A 54 -3.06 25.65 -6.17
C GLY A 54 -2.78 25.68 -4.67
N GLU A 55 -3.80 25.39 -3.88
CA GLU A 55 -3.68 25.39 -2.44
C GLU A 55 -2.74 24.27 -1.97
N VAL A 56 -1.54 24.66 -1.52
CA VAL A 56 -0.45 23.75 -1.13
C VAL A 56 -0.91 22.72 -0.11
N ALA A 57 -1.77 23.11 0.82
CA ALA A 57 -2.33 22.21 1.83
C ALA A 57 -3.07 21.02 1.20
N VAL A 58 -3.92 21.27 0.19
CA VAL A 58 -4.73 20.22 -0.45
C VAL A 58 -3.84 19.18 -1.13
N TYR A 59 -2.83 19.63 -1.88
CA TYR A 59 -1.94 18.73 -2.61
C TYR A 59 -0.90 18.07 -1.71
N ALA A 60 -0.46 18.73 -0.63
CA ALA A 60 0.39 18.12 0.40
C ALA A 60 -0.35 16.97 1.10
N TRP A 61 -1.63 17.16 1.45
CA TRP A 61 -2.47 16.11 2.03
C TRP A 61 -2.75 14.98 1.04
N ALA A 62 -3.02 15.29 -0.22
CA ALA A 62 -3.17 14.29 -1.28
C ALA A 62 -1.89 13.44 -1.44
N GLY A 63 -0.73 14.10 -1.42
CA GLY A 63 0.59 13.48 -1.42
C GLY A 63 0.83 12.58 -0.21
N ALA A 64 0.50 13.05 1.01
CA ALA A 64 0.64 12.29 2.25
C ALA A 64 -0.19 10.99 2.22
N ILE A 65 -1.47 11.08 1.84
CA ILE A 65 -2.41 9.95 1.79
C ILE A 65 -1.97 8.94 0.74
N SER A 66 -1.54 9.42 -0.43
CA SER A 66 -1.00 8.56 -1.48
C SER A 66 0.30 7.85 -1.04
N GLY A 67 1.19 8.57 -0.34
CA GLY A 67 2.39 8.02 0.27
C GLY A 67 2.11 6.92 1.29
N LEU A 68 1.12 7.12 2.18
CA LEU A 68 0.68 6.09 3.13
C LEU A 68 0.21 4.80 2.42
N GLY A 69 -0.60 4.94 1.36
CA GLY A 69 -1.07 3.80 0.57
C GLY A 69 0.06 3.03 -0.09
N ALA A 70 1.05 3.76 -0.62
CA ALA A 70 2.24 3.23 -1.24
C ALA A 70 3.21 2.53 -0.27
N GLY A 71 3.28 3.00 0.97
CA GLY A 71 4.34 2.67 1.95
C GLY A 71 4.17 1.39 2.75
N GLY A 72 3.09 0.63 2.53
CA GLY A 72 2.95 -0.66 3.22
C GLY A 72 1.51 -1.19 3.36
N PHE A 73 0.49 -0.40 3.01
CA PHE A 73 -0.89 -0.90 3.03
C PHE A 73 -1.08 -2.13 2.13
N TYR A 74 -0.35 -2.20 1.01
CA TYR A 74 -0.38 -3.33 0.09
C TYR A 74 0.24 -4.62 0.71
N ASP A 75 1.33 -4.51 1.46
CA ASP A 75 1.99 -5.65 2.12
C ASP A 75 1.24 -6.10 3.38
N LEU A 76 0.60 -5.17 4.10
CA LEU A 76 -0.32 -5.50 5.19
C LEU A 76 -1.50 -6.34 4.71
N GLN A 77 -2.12 -5.96 3.58
CA GLN A 77 -3.22 -6.72 3.01
C GLN A 77 -2.79 -8.12 2.55
N ALA A 78 -1.61 -8.24 1.93
CA ALA A 78 -1.06 -9.53 1.50
C ALA A 78 -0.75 -10.47 2.69
N ASN A 79 -0.15 -9.95 3.77
CA ASN A 79 0.16 -10.71 4.97
C ASN A 79 -1.10 -11.18 5.72
N ILE A 80 -2.13 -10.33 5.83
CA ILE A 80 -3.42 -10.69 6.43
C ILE A 80 -4.09 -11.83 5.63
N LYS A 81 -4.03 -11.78 4.30
CA LYS A 81 -4.58 -12.82 3.43
C LYS A 81 -3.84 -14.15 3.58
N GLY A 82 -2.51 -14.09 3.70
CA GLY A 82 -1.66 -15.27 3.97
C GLY A 82 -1.97 -15.95 5.31
N LEU A 83 -2.10 -15.15 6.38
CA LEU A 83 -2.46 -15.64 7.72
C LEU A 83 -3.83 -16.32 7.76
N ASN A 84 -4.81 -15.78 7.03
CA ASN A 84 -6.15 -16.35 7.01
C ASN A 84 -6.20 -17.71 6.28
N ASN A 85 -5.43 -17.85 5.19
CA ASN A 85 -5.31 -19.13 4.47
C ASN A 85 -4.58 -20.18 5.32
N GLN A 86 -3.54 -19.80 6.06
CA GLN A 86 -2.83 -20.69 6.98
C GLN A 86 -3.77 -21.24 8.07
N ARG A 87 -4.56 -20.37 8.72
CA ARG A 87 -5.56 -20.82 9.72
C ARG A 87 -6.59 -21.77 9.13
N LYS A 88 -7.06 -21.50 7.91
CA LYS A 88 -8.01 -22.39 7.24
C LYS A 88 -7.41 -23.78 7.02
N SER A 89 -6.16 -23.87 6.57
CA SER A 89 -5.46 -25.14 6.37
C SER A 89 -5.24 -25.91 7.68
N THR A 90 -4.87 -25.24 8.77
CA THR A 90 -4.69 -25.90 10.07
C THR A 90 -6.00 -26.51 10.60
N ASN A 91 -7.11 -25.77 10.51
CA ASN A 91 -8.41 -26.25 10.97
C ASN A 91 -8.90 -27.47 10.17
N LEU A 92 -8.62 -27.51 8.86
CA LEU A 92 -8.98 -28.65 8.00
C LEU A 92 -8.14 -29.90 8.30
N ILE A 93 -6.87 -29.71 8.68
CA ILE A 93 -6.00 -30.83 9.10
C ILE A 93 -6.43 -31.38 10.46
N GLU A 94 -6.84 -30.53 11.41
CA GLU A 94 -7.37 -30.98 12.71
C GLU A 94 -8.72 -31.70 12.56
N GLN A 95 -9.63 -31.19 11.73
CA GLN A 95 -10.89 -31.88 11.43
C GLN A 95 -10.67 -33.24 10.77
N GLY A 96 -9.79 -33.30 9.76
CA GLY A 96 -9.49 -34.56 9.06
C GLY A 96 -8.81 -35.61 9.95
N LYS A 97 -8.09 -35.20 11.00
CA LYS A 97 -7.56 -36.11 12.03
C LYS A 97 -8.65 -36.63 12.95
N GLY A 98 -9.48 -35.74 13.51
CA GLY A 98 -10.58 -36.15 14.40
C GLY A 98 -11.60 -37.10 13.73
N GLU A 99 -11.79 -36.99 12.42
CA GLU A 99 -12.66 -37.90 11.65
C GLU A 99 -12.05 -39.30 11.44
N GLN A 100 -10.72 -39.40 11.28
CA GLN A 100 -10.02 -40.69 11.17
C GLN A 100 -9.96 -41.42 12.52
N ASP A 101 -9.77 -40.66 13.60
CA ASP A 101 -9.74 -41.18 14.97
C ASP A 101 -11.11 -41.76 15.39
N ALA A 102 -12.20 -41.20 14.86
CA ALA A 102 -13.57 -41.68 15.10
C ALA A 102 -13.95 -42.92 14.26
N GLN A 103 -13.29 -43.17 13.12
CA GLN A 103 -13.56 -44.32 12.24
C GLN A 103 -12.63 -45.52 12.49
N GLY A 104 -11.48 -45.34 13.14
CA GLY A 104 -10.53 -46.42 13.45
C GLY A 104 -10.70 -47.08 14.82
N GLY A 105 -11.75 -46.74 15.56
CA GLY A 105 -12.00 -47.17 16.95
C GLY A 105 -12.99 -48.33 17.12
N GLU A 106 -13.27 -49.11 16.07
CA GLU A 106 -14.10 -50.34 16.13
C GLU A 106 -13.24 -51.60 16.17
#